data_AF-A0A7J4GP38-F1
#
_entry.id   AF-A0A7J4GP38-F1
#
_cell.length_a   1.000
_cell.length_b   1.000
_cell.length_c   1.000
_cell.angle_alpha   90.00
_cell.angle_beta   90.00
_cell.angle_gamma   90.00
#
_symmetry.space_group_name_H-M   'P 1'
#
loop_
_entity.id
_entity.type
_entity.pdbx_description
1 polymer ?
#
loop_
_entity_poly.entity_id
_entity_poly.type
_entity_poly.pdbx_seq_one_letter_code
_entity_poly.pdbx_strand_id
1 'polypeptide(L)'
;MSEKEVRSTEWFPSGIATEVTSLDDAPNGFSAWRISTSWGTFDALHLEDSEAALKGDIWGILPEKRRIIHLPFNSKIENSQQLPQEKPCGGIKYQDRDLLLFFEGESRGHSLLSGFQESPIETASALGTSLGKSAALMMQKVSMNNDQENWNARLKVIEDRLKTETLWRASHAPETRGSITYRHLRPEHIRIENGEIIFEGVWGGIESVILEMTDYRPAISDLGAAIALLYEHCRDSFDDALHALLASWRSHAPASLHNKRAVDAHRGGLHIWVYEAMLNRMLMARAMGDKEPLFVRKYLGEVSHLQAGMFRARSWSALSLLCYASGGIVLGAYLWDYLSSSNLLLFPAFLLGGWWFERMYRNQAPSYW
;
A
#
# COMPACT_ATOMS: atom_id res chain seq x y z
N MET A 1 20.90 29.14 -7.21
CA MET A 1 20.11 29.12 -8.48
C MET A 1 19.01 30.20 -8.46
N SER A 2 18.52 30.71 -9.59
CA SER A 2 17.38 31.66 -9.69
C SER A 2 16.02 30.94 -9.91
N GLU A 3 14.88 31.58 -9.61
CA GLU A 3 13.54 30.95 -9.78
C GLU A 3 13.29 30.49 -11.23
N LYS A 4 13.72 31.30 -12.21
CA LYS A 4 13.58 30.96 -13.63
C LYS A 4 14.42 29.73 -14.00
N GLU A 5 15.63 29.63 -13.44
CA GLU A 5 16.49 28.45 -13.61
C GLU A 5 15.87 27.23 -12.94
N VAL A 6 15.35 27.35 -11.71
CA VAL A 6 14.60 26.28 -11.02
C VAL A 6 13.42 25.81 -11.85
N ARG A 7 12.57 26.71 -12.33
CA ARG A 7 11.41 26.31 -13.14
C ARG A 7 11.80 25.65 -14.46
N SER A 8 13.00 25.93 -14.96
CA SER A 8 13.57 25.28 -16.15
C SER A 8 14.36 24.01 -15.85
N THR A 9 14.68 23.75 -14.58
CA THR A 9 15.37 22.52 -14.20
C THR A 9 14.44 21.33 -14.30
N GLU A 10 15.00 20.21 -14.73
CA GLU A 10 14.24 19.02 -15.07
C GLU A 10 13.59 18.32 -13.84
N TRP A 11 13.98 18.70 -12.61
CA TRP A 11 13.36 18.20 -11.37
C TRP A 11 12.16 19.01 -10.90
N PHE A 12 11.98 20.21 -11.45
CA PHE A 12 10.93 21.08 -10.99
C PHE A 12 9.55 20.52 -11.41
N PRO A 13 8.62 20.29 -10.47
CA PRO A 13 7.38 19.58 -10.76
C PRO A 13 6.36 20.53 -11.41
N SER A 14 6.67 20.98 -12.63
CA SER A 14 5.96 22.01 -13.39
C SER A 14 4.48 21.70 -13.64
N GLY A 15 4.11 20.41 -13.65
CA GLY A 15 2.72 19.97 -13.79
C GLY A 15 1.84 20.24 -12.57
N ILE A 16 2.43 20.42 -11.38
CA ILE A 16 1.69 20.53 -10.11
C ILE A 16 2.02 21.80 -9.32
N ALA A 17 3.19 22.39 -9.56
CA ALA A 17 3.68 23.55 -8.84
C ALA A 17 2.97 24.83 -9.31
N THR A 18 2.22 25.44 -8.42
CA THR A 18 1.55 26.73 -8.65
C THR A 18 2.47 27.89 -8.32
N GLU A 19 3.38 27.73 -7.35
CA GLU A 19 4.31 28.77 -6.90
C GLU A 19 5.64 28.17 -6.45
N VAL A 20 6.71 28.96 -6.55
CA VAL A 20 8.07 28.59 -6.14
C VAL A 20 8.73 29.75 -5.45
N THR A 21 9.39 29.49 -4.33
CA THR A 21 10.14 30.52 -3.59
C THR A 21 11.45 29.92 -3.10
N SER A 22 12.57 30.64 -3.21
CA SER A 22 13.83 30.21 -2.59
C SER A 22 13.74 30.31 -1.07
N LEU A 23 14.41 29.41 -0.36
CA LEU A 23 14.56 29.43 1.08
C LEU A 23 16.03 29.69 1.44
N ASP A 24 16.27 30.57 2.41
CA ASP A 24 17.61 31.05 2.77
C ASP A 24 18.37 30.08 3.70
N ASP A 25 17.72 29.03 4.20
CA ASP A 25 18.21 28.12 5.24
C ASP A 25 18.54 26.72 4.73
N ALA A 26 19.07 26.64 3.50
CA ALA A 26 19.51 25.39 2.91
C ALA A 26 20.76 24.83 3.63
N PRO A 27 20.83 23.50 3.85
CA PRO A 27 22.06 22.85 4.33
C PRO A 27 23.24 23.11 3.38
N ASN A 28 24.47 23.11 3.91
CA ASN A 28 25.68 23.29 3.10
C ASN A 28 25.72 22.32 1.91
N GLY A 29 25.98 22.84 0.72
CA GLY A 29 25.97 22.07 -0.53
C GLY A 29 24.59 21.90 -1.16
N PHE A 30 23.53 22.49 -0.58
CA PHE A 30 22.17 22.46 -1.13
C PHE A 30 21.62 23.87 -1.35
N SER A 31 20.67 24.02 -2.30
CA SER A 31 19.69 25.10 -2.31
C SER A 31 18.33 24.58 -1.88
N ALA A 32 17.60 25.39 -1.12
CA ALA A 32 16.29 25.06 -0.60
C ALA A 32 15.21 25.86 -1.32
N TRP A 33 14.10 25.21 -1.63
CA TRP A 33 13.01 25.76 -2.42
C TRP A 33 11.69 25.38 -1.79
N ARG A 34 10.77 26.32 -1.69
CA ARG A 34 9.39 26.07 -1.32
C ARG A 34 8.55 25.97 -2.57
N ILE A 35 7.85 24.85 -2.72
CA ILE A 35 6.99 24.54 -3.86
C ILE A 35 5.56 24.48 -3.35
N SER A 36 4.71 25.42 -3.78
CA SER A 36 3.28 25.37 -3.50
C SER A 36 2.56 24.61 -4.61
N THR A 37 1.58 23.80 -4.22
CA THR A 37 0.70 23.03 -5.11
C THR A 37 -0.74 23.20 -4.66
N SER A 38 -1.70 22.67 -5.42
CA SER A 38 -3.11 22.58 -4.99
C SER A 38 -3.33 21.69 -3.75
N TRP A 39 -2.32 20.91 -3.34
CA TRP A 39 -2.39 19.95 -2.25
C TRP A 39 -1.62 20.36 -1.00
N GLY A 40 -0.96 21.52 -1.04
CA GLY A 40 -0.12 22.02 0.04
C GLY A 40 1.19 22.60 -0.47
N THR A 41 2.03 22.99 0.48
CA THR A 41 3.32 23.61 0.23
C THR A 41 4.41 22.73 0.82
N PHE A 42 5.42 22.43 0.01
CA PHE A 42 6.47 21.46 0.32
C PHE A 42 7.83 22.11 0.14
N ASP A 43 8.78 21.77 1.01
CA ASP A 43 10.15 22.20 0.83
C ASP A 43 10.91 21.17 -0.02
N ALA A 44 11.84 21.63 -0.83
CA ALA A 44 12.63 20.83 -1.75
C ALA A 44 14.08 21.23 -1.59
N LEU A 45 14.95 20.24 -1.44
CA LEU A 45 16.39 20.45 -1.37
C LEU A 45 17.00 20.00 -2.69
N HIS A 46 17.71 20.92 -3.34
CA HIS A 46 18.49 20.65 -4.53
C HIS A 46 19.97 20.60 -4.15
N LEU A 47 20.66 19.50 -4.48
CA LEU A 47 22.09 19.38 -4.25
C LEU A 47 22.85 20.24 -5.27
N GLU A 48 23.53 21.29 -4.81
CA GLU A 48 24.39 22.15 -5.65
C GLU A 48 25.84 21.65 -5.67
N ASP A 49 26.34 21.11 -4.56
CA ASP A 49 27.72 20.62 -4.43
C ASP A 49 27.79 19.36 -3.55
N SER A 50 28.05 18.23 -4.19
CA SER A 50 28.15 16.92 -3.54
C SER A 50 29.33 16.79 -2.57
N GLU A 51 30.46 17.45 -2.82
CA GLU A 51 31.61 17.40 -1.91
C GLU A 51 31.38 18.26 -0.67
N ALA A 52 30.75 19.42 -0.84
CA ALA A 52 30.36 20.29 0.27
C ALA A 52 29.26 19.65 1.14
N ALA A 53 28.28 19.00 0.53
CA ALA A 53 27.21 18.30 1.24
C ALA A 53 27.71 17.13 2.11
N LEU A 54 28.73 16.41 1.64
CA LEU A 54 29.34 15.30 2.39
C LEU A 54 30.28 15.75 3.51
N LYS A 55 30.76 16.99 3.47
CA LYS A 55 31.57 17.61 4.53
C LYS A 55 30.73 18.28 5.62
N GLY A 56 29.43 18.48 5.39
CA GLY A 56 28.50 18.98 6.39
C GLY A 56 28.23 17.90 7.44
N ASP A 57 28.80 18.07 8.63
CA ASP A 57 28.49 17.26 9.81
C ASP A 57 26.96 17.17 10.01
N ILE A 58 26.46 15.98 10.34
CA ILE A 58 25.05 15.64 10.66
C ILE A 58 24.21 15.09 9.48
N TRP A 59 24.76 14.15 8.70
CA TRP A 59 23.94 13.06 8.15
C TRP A 59 24.46 11.75 8.73
N GLY A 60 23.70 11.15 9.65
CA GLY A 60 24.08 9.92 10.33
C GLY A 60 24.54 8.87 9.32
N ILE A 61 25.75 8.35 9.54
CA ILE A 61 26.46 7.29 8.83
C ILE A 61 25.52 6.51 7.89
N LEU A 62 25.40 6.99 6.65
CA LEU A 62 24.86 6.18 5.57
C LEU A 62 25.96 5.18 5.20
N PRO A 63 25.64 3.88 5.00
CA PRO A 63 26.64 2.88 4.63
C PRO A 63 27.42 3.35 3.41
N GLU A 64 28.76 3.27 3.47
CA GLU A 64 29.79 3.86 2.58
C GLU A 64 29.68 3.59 1.06
N LYS A 65 28.55 3.11 0.54
CA LYS A 65 28.37 2.77 -0.89
C LYS A 65 27.07 3.25 -1.53
N ARG A 66 26.36 4.25 -0.98
CA ARG A 66 25.16 4.79 -1.65
C ARG A 66 25.26 6.31 -1.79
N ARG A 67 25.66 6.71 -3.00
CA ARG A 67 25.64 8.09 -3.49
C ARG A 67 24.19 8.60 -3.49
N ILE A 68 23.95 9.76 -2.87
CA ILE A 68 22.73 10.55 -3.09
C ILE A 68 23.01 11.40 -4.33
N ILE A 69 22.38 11.04 -5.46
CA ILE A 69 22.46 11.76 -6.74
C ILE A 69 21.03 12.04 -7.18
N HIS A 70 20.81 13.26 -7.65
CA HIS A 70 19.56 14.00 -7.84
C HIS A 70 18.83 13.65 -9.18
N LEU A 71 17.72 14.35 -9.51
CA LEU A 71 17.07 14.62 -10.85
C LEU A 71 16.21 13.52 -11.57
N PRO A 72 15.60 13.70 -12.79
CA PRO A 72 14.47 14.58 -13.13
C PRO A 72 13.14 13.85 -13.50
N PHE A 73 12.09 14.57 -13.89
CA PHE A 73 10.87 13.97 -14.47
C PHE A 73 10.51 14.57 -15.84
N ASN A 74 10.46 13.68 -16.84
CA ASN A 74 9.87 13.82 -18.18
C ASN A 74 10.64 14.60 -19.25
N SER A 75 11.34 13.85 -20.10
CA SER A 75 11.56 14.17 -21.50
C SER A 75 10.97 13.05 -22.37
N LYS A 76 9.97 13.37 -23.21
CA LYS A 76 9.76 12.60 -24.45
C LYS A 76 10.91 12.98 -25.38
N ILE A 77 11.81 12.03 -25.62
CA ILE A 77 12.92 12.20 -26.57
C ILE A 77 12.61 11.33 -27.79
N GLU A 78 12.29 11.96 -28.91
CA GLU A 78 12.46 11.35 -30.22
C GLU A 78 13.96 11.14 -30.47
N ASN A 79 14.33 9.93 -30.91
CA ASN A 79 15.69 9.39 -31.07
C ASN A 79 16.41 8.99 -29.76
N SER A 80 15.99 7.85 -29.22
CA SER A 80 16.61 7.15 -28.09
C SER A 80 17.93 6.46 -28.47
N GLN A 81 19.06 6.97 -27.99
CA GLN A 81 20.19 6.15 -27.57
C GLN A 81 20.75 6.66 -26.24
N GLN A 82 20.54 5.83 -25.20
CA GLN A 82 21.28 5.73 -23.94
C GLN A 82 21.60 7.01 -23.14
N LEU A 83 20.71 7.39 -22.21
CA LEU A 83 21.10 8.06 -20.95
C LEU A 83 20.23 7.56 -19.78
N PRO A 84 20.75 7.52 -18.54
CA PRO A 84 20.01 7.09 -17.34
C PRO A 84 18.87 8.07 -17.03
N GLN A 85 17.66 7.55 -16.80
CA GLN A 85 16.52 8.34 -16.34
C GLN A 85 16.51 8.35 -14.81
N GLU A 86 16.84 9.47 -14.19
CA GLU A 86 16.63 9.63 -12.76
C GLU A 86 15.10 9.87 -12.51
N LYS A 87 14.57 9.54 -11.32
CA LYS A 87 13.13 9.58 -10.96
C LYS A 87 12.96 9.94 -9.48
N PRO A 88 11.90 10.64 -9.03
CA PRO A 88 11.63 10.82 -7.61
C PRO A 88 11.20 9.48 -7.02
N CYS A 89 12.07 9.00 -6.13
CA CYS A 89 11.84 7.75 -5.48
C CYS A 89 11.35 7.94 -4.05
N GLY A 90 11.54 9.11 -3.42
CA GLY A 90 11.36 9.29 -1.97
C GLY A 90 10.66 10.57 -1.54
N GLY A 91 10.00 10.52 -0.38
CA GLY A 91 9.44 11.64 0.35
C GLY A 91 9.63 11.42 1.85
N ILE A 92 10.36 12.31 2.54
CA ILE A 92 10.63 12.20 3.99
C ILE A 92 10.34 13.51 4.71
N LYS A 93 9.97 13.46 5.99
CA LYS A 93 9.84 14.64 6.85
C LYS A 93 11.09 14.79 7.71
N TYR A 94 11.74 15.95 7.65
CA TYR A 94 12.94 16.29 8.45
C TYR A 94 12.78 17.68 9.07
N GLN A 95 12.89 17.77 10.40
CA GLN A 95 12.73 19.03 11.16
C GLN A 95 11.46 19.79 10.77
N ASP A 96 10.32 19.10 10.75
CA ASP A 96 9.01 19.62 10.34
C ASP A 96 8.89 20.10 8.88
N ARG A 97 9.87 19.78 8.04
CA ARG A 97 9.84 20.04 6.59
C ARG A 97 9.61 18.77 5.82
N ASP A 98 8.75 18.83 4.82
CA ASP A 98 8.63 17.78 3.81
C ASP A 98 9.79 17.89 2.83
N LEU A 99 10.42 16.78 2.47
CA LEU A 99 11.54 16.69 1.54
C LEU A 99 11.23 15.63 0.47
N LEU A 100 11.46 15.97 -0.80
CA LEU A 100 11.41 15.02 -1.92
C LEU A 100 12.83 14.58 -2.31
N LEU A 101 13.00 13.28 -2.54
CA LEU A 101 14.28 12.65 -2.90
C LEU A 101 14.21 12.06 -4.30
N PHE A 102 15.21 12.39 -5.13
CA PHE A 102 15.41 11.88 -6.48
C PHE A 102 16.64 10.98 -6.50
N PHE A 103 16.61 9.93 -7.32
CA PHE A 103 17.70 8.97 -7.45
C PHE A 103 17.94 8.61 -8.92
N GLU A 104 19.22 8.46 -9.29
CA GLU A 104 19.64 7.88 -10.56
C GLU A 104 19.24 6.39 -10.61
N GLY A 105 18.40 6.04 -11.59
CA GLY A 105 17.98 4.65 -11.79
C GLY A 105 19.07 3.86 -12.49
N GLU A 106 19.52 2.76 -11.87
CA GLU A 106 20.36 1.80 -12.59
C GLU A 106 19.54 1.20 -13.76
N SER A 107 20.21 1.06 -14.90
CA SER A 107 19.60 0.59 -16.17
C SER A 107 19.96 -0.87 -16.44
N ARG A 108 20.07 -1.66 -15.37
CA ARG A 108 20.31 -3.10 -15.47
C ARG A 108 18.99 -3.87 -15.43
N GLY A 109 18.98 -5.00 -16.12
CA GLY A 109 17.76 -5.79 -16.33
C GLY A 109 16.73 -5.10 -17.22
N HIS A 110 15.57 -5.74 -17.35
CA HIS A 110 14.40 -5.14 -17.99
C HIS A 110 13.39 -4.69 -16.93
N SER A 111 12.48 -3.79 -17.29
CA SER A 111 11.46 -3.29 -16.35
C SER A 111 10.43 -4.37 -15.99
N LEU A 112 9.77 -4.22 -14.84
CA LEU A 112 8.64 -5.07 -14.49
C LEU A 112 7.52 -5.01 -15.55
N LEU A 113 7.33 -3.83 -16.17
CA LEU A 113 6.34 -3.65 -17.24
C LEU A 113 6.62 -4.55 -18.45
N SER A 114 7.87 -4.58 -18.92
CA SER A 114 8.29 -5.50 -19.98
C SER A 114 8.08 -6.96 -19.59
N GLY A 115 8.39 -7.33 -18.34
CA GLY A 115 8.12 -8.68 -17.85
C GLY A 115 6.64 -9.06 -17.89
N PHE A 116 5.74 -8.14 -17.49
CA PHE A 116 4.30 -8.37 -17.60
C PHE A 116 3.80 -8.48 -19.04
N GLN A 117 4.43 -7.79 -19.99
CA GLN A 117 4.10 -7.88 -21.41
C GLN A 117 4.58 -9.19 -22.04
N GLU A 118 5.77 -9.66 -21.65
CA GLU A 118 6.39 -10.86 -22.22
C GLU A 118 5.88 -12.15 -21.57
N SER A 119 5.85 -12.19 -20.23
CA SER A 119 5.46 -13.38 -19.45
C SER A 119 4.72 -12.97 -18.17
N PRO A 120 3.43 -12.58 -18.26
CA PRO A 120 2.67 -12.04 -17.13
C PRO A 120 2.59 -13.01 -15.94
N ILE A 121 2.41 -14.30 -16.20
CA ILE A 121 2.27 -15.34 -15.16
C ILE A 121 3.61 -15.58 -14.46
N GLU A 122 4.70 -15.72 -15.23
CA GLU A 122 6.04 -15.92 -14.66
C GLU A 122 6.51 -14.71 -13.87
N THR A 123 6.29 -13.52 -14.43
CA THR A 123 6.62 -12.25 -13.77
C THR A 123 5.82 -12.06 -12.48
N ALA A 124 4.52 -12.37 -12.49
CA ALA A 124 3.69 -12.32 -11.29
C ALA A 124 4.16 -13.33 -10.22
N SER A 125 4.56 -14.54 -10.64
CA SER A 125 5.15 -15.55 -9.75
C SER A 125 6.46 -15.08 -9.12
N ALA A 126 7.36 -14.48 -9.92
CA ALA A 126 8.64 -13.94 -9.45
C ALA A 126 8.44 -12.77 -8.47
N LEU A 127 7.46 -11.90 -8.76
CA LEU A 127 7.06 -10.80 -7.87
C LEU A 127 6.52 -11.34 -6.55
N GLY A 128 5.64 -12.34 -6.60
CA GLY A 128 5.08 -12.99 -5.41
C GLY A 128 6.16 -13.59 -4.52
N THR A 129 7.09 -14.35 -5.13
CA THR A 129 8.25 -14.93 -4.45
C THR A 129 9.08 -13.86 -3.73
N SER A 130 9.38 -12.77 -4.42
CA SER A 130 10.26 -11.71 -3.89
C SER A 130 9.59 -10.90 -2.79
N LEU A 131 8.29 -10.62 -2.92
CA LEU A 131 7.48 -10.01 -1.86
C LEU A 131 7.33 -10.92 -0.64
N GLY A 132 7.16 -12.24 -0.84
CA GLY A 132 7.05 -13.21 0.25
C GLY A 132 8.36 -13.31 1.06
N LYS A 133 9.50 -13.43 0.36
CA LYS A 133 10.84 -13.39 0.98
C LYS A 133 11.09 -12.07 1.72
N SER A 134 10.73 -10.95 1.11
CA SER A 134 10.88 -9.62 1.70
C SER A 134 10.04 -9.47 2.97
N ALA A 135 8.78 -9.91 2.93
CA ALA A 135 7.88 -9.89 4.09
C ALA A 135 8.45 -10.73 5.25
N ALA A 136 8.99 -11.92 4.96
CA ALA A 136 9.64 -12.75 5.97
C ALA A 136 10.83 -12.04 6.63
N LEU A 137 11.69 -11.42 5.82
CA LEU A 137 12.88 -10.71 6.30
C LEU A 137 12.52 -9.44 7.08
N MET A 138 11.59 -8.63 6.57
CA MET A 138 11.17 -7.39 7.21
C MET A 138 10.48 -7.64 8.55
N MET A 139 9.62 -8.66 8.63
CA MET A 139 8.97 -9.04 9.90
C MET A 139 9.94 -9.57 10.95
N GLN A 140 11.05 -10.21 10.54
CA GLN A 140 12.11 -10.60 11.47
C GLN A 140 12.83 -9.37 12.06
N LYS A 141 12.90 -8.27 11.31
CA LYS A 141 13.55 -7.03 11.75
C LYS A 141 12.61 -6.15 12.58
N VAL A 142 11.38 -5.97 12.13
CA VAL A 142 10.37 -5.15 12.80
C VAL A 142 9.02 -5.84 12.71
N SER A 143 8.44 -6.11 13.87
CA SER A 143 7.08 -6.64 13.96
C SER A 143 6.34 -5.97 15.12
N MET A 144 5.54 -4.97 14.78
CA MET A 144 4.73 -4.21 15.72
C MET A 144 3.39 -4.88 15.96
N ASN A 145 2.68 -4.46 17.00
CA ASN A 145 1.30 -4.88 17.22
C ASN A 145 0.40 -4.35 16.09
N ASN A 146 -0.83 -4.86 16.06
CA ASN A 146 -1.85 -4.35 15.17
C ASN A 146 -2.12 -2.87 15.47
N ASP A 147 -2.08 -2.03 14.43
CA ASP A 147 -2.27 -0.58 14.53
C ASP A 147 -3.39 -0.11 13.60
N GLN A 148 -4.53 -0.81 13.68
CA GLN A 148 -5.69 -0.54 12.84
C GLN A 148 -6.23 0.88 12.96
N GLU A 149 -6.03 1.54 14.11
CA GLU A 149 -6.52 2.91 14.33
C GLU A 149 -5.76 3.87 13.42
N ASN A 150 -4.42 3.82 13.41
CA ASN A 150 -3.60 4.65 12.53
C ASN A 150 -3.82 4.30 11.06
N TRP A 151 -3.94 3.02 10.71
CA TRP A 151 -4.19 2.63 9.31
C TRP A 151 -5.54 3.15 8.80
N ASN A 152 -6.60 3.03 9.60
CA ASN A 152 -7.93 3.56 9.25
C ASN A 152 -7.97 5.10 9.25
N ALA A 153 -7.24 5.76 10.17
CA ALA A 153 -7.11 7.22 10.21
C ALA A 153 -6.41 7.73 8.94
N ARG A 154 -5.35 7.06 8.49
CA ARG A 154 -4.70 7.39 7.23
C ARG A 154 -5.63 7.19 6.03
N LEU A 155 -6.35 6.08 5.98
CA LEU A 155 -7.30 5.81 4.89
C LEU A 155 -8.39 6.90 4.82
N LYS A 156 -8.86 7.38 5.99
CA LYS A 156 -9.76 8.52 6.10
C LYS A 156 -9.18 9.78 5.46
N VAL A 157 -7.91 10.11 5.70
CA VAL A 157 -7.26 11.28 5.10
C VAL A 157 -7.29 11.20 3.57
N ILE A 158 -7.01 10.02 3.00
CA ILE A 158 -7.05 9.83 1.54
C ILE A 158 -8.47 10.02 0.99
N GLU A 159 -9.45 9.35 1.60
CA GLU A 159 -10.85 9.44 1.20
C GLU A 159 -11.39 10.89 1.32
N ASP A 160 -11.05 11.60 2.40
CA ASP A 160 -11.47 12.98 2.64
C ASP A 160 -10.85 13.95 1.62
N ARG A 161 -9.61 13.71 1.18
CA ARG A 161 -8.92 14.46 0.10
C ARG A 161 -9.51 14.16 -1.27
N LEU A 162 -9.83 12.89 -1.53
CA LEU A 162 -10.38 12.44 -2.81
C LEU A 162 -11.89 12.66 -2.93
N LYS A 163 -12.60 12.95 -1.84
CA LYS A 163 -14.07 13.02 -1.79
C LYS A 163 -14.70 11.77 -2.41
N THR A 164 -14.21 10.60 -2.02
CA THR A 164 -14.72 9.33 -2.53
C THR A 164 -16.15 9.07 -2.06
N GLU A 165 -16.95 8.46 -2.92
CA GLU A 165 -18.30 8.00 -2.56
C GLU A 165 -18.28 6.75 -1.67
N THR A 166 -17.17 6.01 -1.70
CA THR A 166 -16.93 4.83 -0.88
C THR A 166 -16.06 5.19 0.31
N LEU A 167 -16.41 4.63 1.48
CA LEU A 167 -15.65 4.72 2.72
C LEU A 167 -15.45 3.30 3.26
N TRP A 168 -14.20 2.85 3.45
CA TRP A 168 -13.93 1.51 3.98
C TRP A 168 -13.17 1.59 5.30
N ARG A 169 -13.76 1.06 6.37
CA ARG A 169 -13.06 0.81 7.65
C ARG A 169 -13.05 -0.68 7.94
N ALA A 170 -11.87 -1.23 8.22
CA ALA A 170 -11.74 -2.61 8.62
C ALA A 170 -11.25 -2.70 10.06
N SER A 171 -11.89 -3.59 10.83
CA SER A 171 -11.22 -4.21 11.96
C SER A 171 -10.14 -5.12 11.42
N HIS A 172 -8.95 -5.09 11.98
CA HIS A 172 -7.88 -6.00 11.59
C HIS A 172 -7.74 -7.13 12.62
N ALA A 173 -7.40 -8.33 12.15
CA ALA A 173 -7.08 -9.43 13.03
C ALA A 173 -5.85 -9.08 13.90
N PRO A 174 -5.78 -9.48 15.19
CA PRO A 174 -4.59 -9.25 16.02
C PRO A 174 -3.31 -9.84 15.42
N GLU A 175 -3.46 -10.90 14.63
CA GLU A 175 -2.38 -11.54 13.88
C GLU A 175 -1.80 -10.65 12.76
N THR A 176 -2.55 -9.64 12.31
CA THR A 176 -2.13 -8.64 11.33
C THR A 176 -1.21 -7.63 12.01
N ARG A 177 0.10 -7.87 11.91
CA ARG A 177 1.15 -7.08 12.58
C ARG A 177 1.78 -6.06 11.64
N GLY A 178 2.06 -4.86 12.15
CA GLY A 178 2.81 -3.84 11.42
C GLY A 178 4.27 -4.26 11.19
N SER A 179 4.81 -3.97 10.02
CA SER A 179 6.18 -4.24 9.60
C SER A 179 6.67 -3.10 8.68
N ILE A 180 7.96 -3.13 8.36
CA ILE A 180 8.47 -2.42 7.18
C ILE A 180 7.83 -3.06 5.94
N THR A 181 7.43 -2.22 4.99
CA THR A 181 6.80 -2.61 3.73
C THR A 181 7.32 -1.72 2.62
N TYR A 182 7.24 -2.17 1.37
CA TYR A 182 7.54 -1.37 0.19
C TYR A 182 6.50 -0.26 -0.06
N ARG A 183 5.27 -0.43 0.44
CA ARG A 183 4.13 0.50 0.41
C ARG A 183 3.57 0.73 -1.00
N HIS A 184 4.39 1.29 -1.88
CA HIS A 184 3.99 1.67 -3.23
C HIS A 184 4.88 0.92 -4.21
N LEU A 185 4.29 -0.08 -4.86
CA LEU A 185 4.93 -0.80 -5.94
C LEU A 185 4.60 -0.08 -7.24
N ARG A 186 5.65 0.41 -7.90
CA ARG A 186 5.61 1.07 -9.19
C ARG A 186 6.45 0.25 -10.18
N PRO A 187 5.96 -0.06 -11.40
CA PRO A 187 6.72 -0.86 -12.36
C PRO A 187 8.09 -0.25 -12.68
N GLU A 188 8.20 1.08 -12.60
CA GLU A 188 9.40 1.83 -12.91
C GLU A 188 10.54 1.59 -11.91
N HIS A 189 10.20 1.12 -10.71
CA HIS A 189 11.10 0.91 -9.56
C HIS A 189 11.41 -0.58 -9.36
N ILE A 190 10.94 -1.43 -10.26
CA ILE A 190 11.05 -2.87 -10.14
C ILE A 190 11.69 -3.39 -11.42
N ARG A 191 12.84 -4.04 -11.26
CA ARG A 191 13.61 -4.63 -12.35
C ARG A 191 13.55 -6.13 -12.30
N ILE A 192 13.75 -6.74 -13.45
CA ILE A 192 13.92 -8.17 -13.60
C ILE A 192 15.33 -8.41 -14.12
N GLU A 193 16.14 -9.08 -13.31
CA GLU A 193 17.50 -9.49 -13.65
C GLU A 193 17.62 -11.00 -13.47
N ASN A 194 17.99 -11.71 -14.55
CA ASN A 194 18.14 -13.17 -14.53
C ASN A 194 16.90 -13.92 -13.98
N GLY A 195 15.70 -13.38 -14.20
CA GLY A 195 14.44 -13.93 -13.69
C GLY A 195 14.13 -13.60 -12.22
N GLU A 196 15.00 -12.83 -11.54
CA GLU A 196 14.77 -12.36 -10.18
C GLU A 196 14.27 -10.91 -10.16
N ILE A 197 13.41 -10.61 -9.20
CA ILE A 197 12.86 -9.27 -9.02
C ILE A 197 13.79 -8.49 -8.11
N ILE A 198 14.24 -7.34 -8.61
CA ILE A 198 15.05 -6.38 -7.88
C ILE A 198 14.21 -5.13 -7.63
N PHE A 199 14.09 -4.78 -6.36
CA PHE A 199 13.42 -3.56 -5.90
C PHE A 199 14.43 -2.42 -5.86
N GLU A 200 14.33 -1.50 -6.80
CA GLU A 200 15.17 -0.30 -6.90
C GLU A 200 14.38 0.93 -6.43
N GLY A 201 14.99 1.78 -5.62
CA GLY A 201 14.34 3.05 -5.27
C GLY A 201 12.98 2.90 -4.57
N VAL A 202 12.81 1.89 -3.70
CA VAL A 202 11.60 1.78 -2.89
C VAL A 202 11.68 2.70 -1.68
N TRP A 203 11.60 3.98 -1.99
CA TRP A 203 11.34 5.02 -1.02
C TRP A 203 9.88 5.46 -1.23
N GLY A 204 9.25 6.05 -0.23
CA GLY A 204 7.87 6.50 -0.37
C GLY A 204 7.75 7.51 -1.52
N GLY A 205 6.77 7.41 -2.44
CA GLY A 205 6.62 8.40 -3.52
C GLY A 205 6.20 9.78 -3.01
N ILE A 206 5.83 10.70 -3.92
CA ILE A 206 5.19 11.99 -3.56
C ILE A 206 4.00 11.78 -2.59
N GLU A 207 3.30 10.66 -2.73
CA GLU A 207 2.24 10.19 -1.83
C GLU A 207 2.67 10.17 -0.36
N SER A 208 3.93 9.85 -0.08
CA SER A 208 4.48 9.79 1.27
C SER A 208 4.66 11.15 1.92
N VAL A 209 4.86 12.19 1.12
CA VAL A 209 4.81 13.59 1.55
C VAL A 209 3.37 14.04 1.68
N ILE A 210 2.54 13.81 0.66
CA ILE A 210 1.12 14.23 0.66
C ILE A 210 0.35 13.62 1.85
N LEU A 211 0.68 12.40 2.26
CA LEU A 211 -0.07 11.62 3.25
C LEU A 211 0.68 11.41 4.57
N GLU A 212 1.79 12.11 4.81
CA GLU A 212 2.61 12.02 6.04
C GLU A 212 2.92 10.55 6.43
N MET A 213 3.58 9.81 5.54
CA MET A 213 3.67 8.35 5.65
C MET A 213 4.79 7.88 6.58
N THR A 214 4.54 7.85 7.89
CA THR A 214 5.51 7.36 8.89
C THR A 214 5.24 5.96 9.43
N ASP A 215 4.08 5.37 9.16
CA ASP A 215 3.64 4.20 9.94
C ASP A 215 4.09 2.84 9.38
N TYR A 216 4.31 1.89 10.29
CA TYR A 216 4.47 0.47 9.98
C TYR A 216 3.15 -0.12 9.46
N ARG A 217 3.23 -0.99 8.46
CA ARG A 217 2.06 -1.58 7.81
C ARG A 217 2.11 -3.09 7.80
N PRO A 218 0.97 -3.76 7.72
CA PRO A 218 0.95 -5.20 7.49
C PRO A 218 1.64 -5.53 6.18
N ALA A 219 2.51 -6.53 6.17
CA ALA A 219 3.21 -6.95 4.94
C ALA A 219 2.25 -7.39 3.80
N ILE A 220 1.01 -7.74 4.13
CA ILE A 220 -0.06 -7.98 3.14
C ILE A 220 -0.43 -6.71 2.33
N SER A 221 -0.05 -5.51 2.79
CA SER A 221 -0.27 -4.26 2.05
C SER A 221 0.51 -4.23 0.74
N ASP A 222 1.73 -4.75 0.71
CA ASP A 222 2.55 -4.82 -0.51
C ASP A 222 1.94 -5.77 -1.53
N LEU A 223 1.28 -6.84 -1.04
CA LEU A 223 0.51 -7.74 -1.90
C LEU A 223 -0.70 -7.02 -2.51
N GLY A 224 -1.37 -6.15 -1.74
CA GLY A 224 -2.43 -5.28 -2.25
C GLY A 224 -1.95 -4.32 -3.34
N ALA A 225 -0.76 -3.73 -3.15
CA ALA A 225 -0.12 -2.90 -4.17
C ALA A 225 0.26 -3.69 -5.44
N ALA A 226 0.71 -4.94 -5.29
CA ALA A 226 1.04 -5.82 -6.41
C ALA A 226 -0.20 -6.23 -7.22
N ILE A 227 -1.32 -6.53 -6.56
CA ILE A 227 -2.59 -6.82 -7.25
C ILE A 227 -3.06 -5.63 -8.06
N ALA A 228 -2.88 -4.41 -7.55
CA ALA A 228 -3.21 -3.22 -8.30
C ALA A 228 -2.33 -3.06 -9.57
N LEU A 229 -1.10 -3.56 -9.59
CA LEU A 229 -0.28 -3.66 -10.81
C LEU A 229 -0.85 -4.67 -11.81
N LEU A 230 -1.39 -5.80 -11.34
CA LEU A 230 -2.02 -6.78 -12.23
C LEU A 230 -3.28 -6.21 -12.89
N TYR A 231 -4.10 -5.45 -12.15
CA TYR A 231 -5.25 -4.75 -12.73
C TYR A 231 -4.85 -3.75 -13.83
N GLU A 232 -3.67 -3.17 -13.68
CA GLU A 232 -3.14 -2.14 -14.58
C GLU A 232 -2.49 -2.74 -15.83
N HIS A 233 -1.70 -3.80 -15.68
CA HIS A 233 -0.81 -4.30 -16.73
C HIS A 233 -1.10 -5.73 -17.20
N CYS A 234 -1.87 -6.52 -16.45
CA CYS A 234 -2.14 -7.92 -16.76
C CYS A 234 -3.64 -8.19 -16.98
N ARG A 235 -4.37 -7.26 -17.61
CA ARG A 235 -5.83 -7.35 -17.71
C ARG A 235 -6.33 -8.64 -18.37
N ASP A 236 -5.68 -9.05 -19.45
CA ASP A 236 -6.12 -10.20 -20.24
C ASP A 236 -5.73 -11.55 -19.61
N SER A 237 -4.78 -11.53 -18.67
CA SER A 237 -4.25 -12.69 -17.96
C SER A 237 -4.40 -12.55 -16.44
N PHE A 238 -5.35 -11.72 -15.99
CA PHE A 238 -5.44 -11.28 -14.60
C PHE A 238 -5.59 -12.45 -13.63
N ASP A 239 -6.52 -13.37 -13.91
CA ASP A 239 -6.81 -14.49 -13.02
C ASP A 239 -5.61 -15.43 -12.88
N ASP A 240 -4.95 -15.77 -13.99
CA ASP A 240 -3.77 -16.64 -13.99
C ASP A 240 -2.57 -15.96 -13.30
N ALA A 241 -2.34 -14.68 -13.59
CA ALA A 241 -1.28 -13.90 -12.95
C ALA A 241 -1.54 -13.69 -11.45
N LEU A 242 -2.80 -13.47 -11.05
CA LEU A 242 -3.21 -13.36 -9.65
C LEU A 242 -2.97 -14.68 -8.91
N HIS A 243 -3.38 -15.81 -9.49
CA HIS A 243 -3.13 -17.12 -8.91
C HIS A 243 -1.64 -17.39 -8.74
N ALA A 244 -0.82 -17.09 -9.75
CA ALA A 244 0.63 -17.23 -9.69
C ALA A 244 1.27 -16.33 -8.60
N LEU A 245 0.87 -15.06 -8.53
CA LEU A 245 1.31 -14.10 -7.52
C LEU A 245 1.02 -14.62 -6.10
N LEU A 246 -0.23 -15.00 -5.84
CA LEU A 246 -0.69 -15.43 -4.51
C LEU A 246 -0.07 -16.75 -4.08
N ALA A 247 0.02 -17.73 -4.99
CA ALA A 247 0.63 -19.02 -4.71
C ALA A 247 2.11 -18.88 -4.36
N SER A 248 2.86 -18.10 -5.16
CA SER A 248 4.30 -17.88 -4.95
C SER A 248 4.60 -16.99 -3.75
N TRP A 249 3.75 -16.01 -3.44
CA TRP A 249 3.87 -15.25 -2.19
C TRP A 249 3.63 -16.13 -0.97
N ARG A 250 2.57 -16.95 -0.99
CA ARG A 250 2.21 -17.83 0.14
C ARG A 250 3.29 -18.87 0.44
N SER A 251 3.99 -19.39 -0.56
CA SER A 251 5.06 -20.38 -0.37
C SER A 251 6.31 -19.80 0.30
N HIS A 252 6.49 -18.48 0.30
CA HIS A 252 7.67 -17.80 0.86
C HIS A 252 7.36 -16.89 2.06
N ALA A 253 6.12 -16.40 2.19
CA ALA A 253 5.71 -15.54 3.28
C ALA A 253 5.48 -16.31 4.59
N PRO A 254 5.67 -15.68 5.76
CA PRO A 254 5.38 -16.31 7.05
C PRO A 254 3.92 -16.79 7.16
N ALA A 255 3.72 -17.97 7.77
CA ALA A 255 2.39 -18.57 7.98
C ALA A 255 1.41 -17.67 8.75
N SER A 256 1.92 -16.78 9.60
CA SER A 256 1.12 -15.80 10.31
C SER A 256 0.40 -14.81 9.39
N LEU A 257 0.92 -14.53 8.20
CA LEU A 257 0.36 -13.55 7.27
C LEU A 257 -0.74 -14.12 6.36
N HIS A 258 -0.80 -15.43 6.20
CA HIS A 258 -1.71 -16.09 5.27
C HIS A 258 -2.62 -17.14 5.92
N ASN A 259 -2.74 -17.08 7.25
CA ASN A 259 -3.74 -17.87 7.95
C ASN A 259 -5.16 -17.36 7.65
N LYS A 260 -6.16 -18.21 7.85
CA LYS A 260 -7.58 -17.89 7.53
C LYS A 260 -8.09 -16.59 8.15
N ARG A 261 -7.57 -16.18 9.31
CA ARG A 261 -7.99 -14.93 9.97
C ARG A 261 -7.30 -13.70 9.40
N ALA A 262 -6.03 -13.80 9.07
CA ALA A 262 -5.24 -12.69 8.51
C ALA A 262 -5.72 -12.30 7.10
N VAL A 263 -6.22 -13.28 6.34
CA VAL A 263 -6.71 -13.05 4.98
C VAL A 263 -8.21 -12.75 4.87
N ASP A 264 -8.96 -12.90 5.96
CA ASP A 264 -10.40 -12.67 5.99
C ASP A 264 -10.73 -11.20 5.69
N ALA A 265 -11.53 -10.96 4.65
CA ALA A 265 -11.94 -9.62 4.26
C ALA A 265 -12.77 -8.89 5.34
N HIS A 266 -13.50 -9.63 6.20
CA HIS A 266 -14.16 -9.02 7.35
C HIS A 266 -13.18 -8.55 8.43
N ARG A 267 -11.92 -9.02 8.38
CA ARG A 267 -10.85 -8.73 9.35
C ARG A 267 -9.66 -8.01 8.74
N GLY A 268 -9.92 -7.14 7.75
CA GLY A 268 -8.87 -6.30 7.17
C GLY A 268 -7.85 -7.08 6.34
N GLY A 269 -8.31 -8.17 5.73
CA GLY A 269 -7.59 -8.95 4.73
C GLY A 269 -7.35 -8.16 3.43
N LEU A 270 -6.98 -8.86 2.36
CA LEU A 270 -6.33 -8.27 1.19
C LEU A 270 -7.15 -7.15 0.48
N HIS A 271 -8.48 -7.23 0.48
CA HIS A 271 -9.34 -6.25 -0.21
C HIS A 271 -9.15 -4.80 0.27
N ILE A 272 -8.98 -4.54 1.57
CA ILE A 272 -8.80 -3.16 2.04
C ILE A 272 -7.47 -2.57 1.57
N TRP A 273 -6.45 -3.41 1.42
CA TRP A 273 -5.13 -2.98 0.94
C TRP A 273 -5.10 -2.77 -0.57
N VAL A 274 -5.83 -3.57 -1.34
CA VAL A 274 -6.07 -3.30 -2.77
C VAL A 274 -6.85 -2.00 -2.93
N TYR A 275 -7.89 -1.78 -2.11
CA TYR A 275 -8.64 -0.52 -2.08
C TYR A 275 -7.73 0.68 -1.79
N GLU A 276 -6.88 0.60 -0.76
CA GLU A 276 -5.90 1.66 -0.47
C GLU A 276 -4.96 1.90 -1.66
N ALA A 277 -4.43 0.83 -2.28
CA ALA A 277 -3.54 0.95 -3.44
C ALA A 277 -4.22 1.60 -4.66
N MET A 278 -5.53 1.40 -4.83
CA MET A 278 -6.33 2.05 -5.88
C MET A 278 -6.60 3.52 -5.57
N LEU A 279 -6.92 3.84 -4.31
CA LEU A 279 -7.06 5.24 -3.89
C LEU A 279 -5.75 6.02 -4.04
N ASN A 280 -4.62 5.42 -3.68
CA ASN A 280 -3.30 6.00 -3.86
C ASN A 280 -3.02 6.33 -5.34
N ARG A 281 -3.37 5.43 -6.27
CA ARG A 281 -3.27 5.69 -7.73
C ARG A 281 -4.17 6.84 -8.19
N MET A 282 -5.40 6.91 -7.69
CA MET A 282 -6.31 8.02 -7.99
C MET A 282 -5.78 9.35 -7.45
N LEU A 283 -5.25 9.33 -6.23
CA LEU A 283 -4.62 10.50 -5.60
C LEU A 283 -3.43 10.98 -6.42
N MET A 284 -2.56 10.07 -6.86
CA MET A 284 -1.43 10.43 -7.71
C MET A 284 -1.88 11.02 -9.03
N ALA A 285 -2.84 10.39 -9.74
CA ALA A 285 -3.34 10.91 -11.00
C ALA A 285 -3.89 12.34 -10.84
N ARG A 286 -4.69 12.59 -9.79
CA ARG A 286 -5.21 13.94 -9.50
C ARG A 286 -4.13 14.91 -9.08
N ALA A 287 -3.14 14.46 -8.30
CA ALA A 287 -2.01 15.27 -7.90
C ALA A 287 -1.24 15.77 -9.12
N MET A 288 -1.02 14.89 -10.10
CA MET A 288 -0.31 15.18 -11.35
C MET A 288 -1.15 15.92 -12.40
N GLY A 289 -2.43 16.19 -12.13
CA GLY A 289 -3.35 16.79 -13.11
C GLY A 289 -3.74 15.85 -14.25
N ASP A 290 -3.46 14.55 -14.11
CA ASP A 290 -3.76 13.52 -15.09
C ASP A 290 -5.22 13.05 -15.00
N LYS A 291 -5.68 12.41 -16.07
CA LYS A 291 -6.98 11.73 -16.06
C LYS A 291 -6.90 10.49 -15.16
N GLU A 292 -7.92 10.31 -14.34
CA GLU A 292 -8.06 9.13 -13.48
C GLU A 292 -8.03 7.83 -14.30
N PRO A 293 -7.20 6.84 -13.92
CA PRO A 293 -7.11 5.60 -14.66
C PRO A 293 -8.44 4.82 -14.68
N LEU A 294 -8.81 4.29 -15.85
CA LEU A 294 -10.08 3.60 -16.03
C LEU A 294 -10.22 2.36 -15.12
N PHE A 295 -9.13 1.61 -14.91
CA PHE A 295 -9.16 0.42 -14.06
C PHE A 295 -9.43 0.77 -12.59
N VAL A 296 -8.89 1.89 -12.11
CA VAL A 296 -9.13 2.41 -10.75
C VAL A 296 -10.61 2.75 -10.59
N ARG A 297 -11.18 3.52 -11.54
CA ARG A 297 -12.61 3.88 -11.50
C ARG A 297 -13.52 2.66 -11.52
N LYS A 298 -13.20 1.65 -12.36
CA LYS A 298 -13.96 0.39 -12.41
C LYS A 298 -13.91 -0.34 -11.07
N TYR A 299 -12.71 -0.54 -10.52
CA TYR A 299 -12.55 -1.21 -9.22
C TYR A 299 -13.29 -0.47 -8.10
N LEU A 300 -13.12 0.86 -7.99
CA LEU A 300 -13.79 1.65 -6.96
C LEU A 300 -15.31 1.64 -7.09
N GLY A 301 -15.86 1.53 -8.31
CA GLY A 301 -17.29 1.32 -8.53
C GLY A 301 -17.79 -0.04 -8.01
N GLU A 302 -16.95 -1.08 -8.08
CA GLU A 302 -17.27 -2.42 -7.56
C GLU A 302 -17.18 -2.50 -6.02
N VAL A 303 -16.39 -1.64 -5.39
CA VAL A 303 -16.22 -1.61 -3.92
C VAL A 303 -17.56 -1.46 -3.19
N SER A 304 -18.49 -0.64 -3.70
CA SER A 304 -19.83 -0.50 -3.12
C SER A 304 -20.58 -1.84 -3.06
N HIS A 305 -20.43 -2.68 -4.08
CA HIS A 305 -21.04 -4.01 -4.11
C HIS A 305 -20.36 -4.97 -3.13
N LEU A 306 -19.03 -4.93 -3.02
CA LEU A 306 -18.26 -5.70 -2.03
C LEU A 306 -18.69 -5.33 -0.60
N GLN A 307 -18.80 -4.03 -0.32
CA GLN A 307 -19.24 -3.52 0.97
C GLN A 307 -20.68 -3.91 1.31
N ALA A 308 -21.60 -3.82 0.34
CA ALA A 308 -22.98 -4.27 0.51
C ALA A 308 -23.05 -5.78 0.79
N GLY A 309 -22.21 -6.58 0.11
CA GLY A 309 -22.06 -8.02 0.38
C GLY A 309 -21.64 -8.28 1.83
N MET A 310 -20.59 -7.60 2.29
CA MET A 310 -20.11 -7.74 3.67
C MET A 310 -21.12 -7.25 4.71
N PHE A 311 -21.86 -6.18 4.43
CA PHE A 311 -22.90 -5.68 5.32
C PHE A 311 -24.03 -6.71 5.49
N ARG A 312 -24.48 -7.33 4.40
CA ARG A 312 -25.46 -8.44 4.48
C ARG A 312 -24.91 -9.60 5.31
N ALA A 313 -23.64 -9.95 5.12
CA ALA A 313 -23.00 -11.03 5.86
C ALA A 313 -23.01 -10.80 7.38
N ARG A 314 -22.85 -9.55 7.86
CA ARG A 314 -22.91 -9.22 9.30
C ARG A 314 -24.23 -9.63 9.97
N SER A 315 -25.33 -9.71 9.21
CA SER A 315 -26.61 -10.21 9.74
C SER A 315 -26.51 -11.66 10.23
N TRP A 316 -25.72 -12.50 9.55
CA TRP A 316 -25.46 -13.87 9.98
C TRP A 316 -24.63 -13.91 11.26
N SER A 317 -23.63 -13.02 11.39
CA SER A 317 -22.86 -12.89 12.62
C SER A 317 -23.75 -12.47 13.80
N ALA A 318 -24.68 -11.52 13.59
CA ALA A 318 -25.62 -11.09 14.61
C ALA A 318 -26.57 -12.22 15.02
N LEU A 319 -27.09 -12.98 14.06
CA LEU A 319 -27.98 -14.11 14.31
C LEU A 319 -27.25 -15.24 15.04
N SER A 320 -25.99 -15.49 14.71
CA SER A 320 -25.13 -16.43 15.45
C SER A 320 -24.98 -16.03 16.92
N LEU A 321 -24.70 -14.75 17.19
CA LEU A 321 -24.59 -14.23 18.54
C LEU A 321 -25.91 -14.36 19.33
N LEU A 322 -27.06 -14.06 18.69
CA LEU A 322 -28.38 -14.25 19.30
C LEU A 322 -28.63 -15.71 19.67
N CYS A 323 -28.26 -16.66 18.81
CA CYS A 323 -28.35 -18.08 19.11
C CYS A 323 -27.49 -18.45 20.32
N TYR A 324 -26.20 -18.07 20.34
CA TYR A 324 -25.32 -18.38 21.48
C TYR A 324 -25.79 -17.74 22.78
N ALA A 325 -26.25 -16.48 22.75
CA ALA A 325 -26.80 -15.79 23.91
C ALA A 325 -28.07 -16.49 24.43
N SER A 326 -28.98 -16.88 23.52
CA SER A 326 -30.19 -17.62 23.87
C SER A 326 -29.86 -18.99 24.48
N GLY A 327 -28.86 -19.68 23.92
CA GLY A 327 -28.33 -20.92 24.51
C GLY A 327 -27.81 -20.70 25.94
N GLY A 328 -27.00 -19.65 26.16
CA GLY A 328 -26.53 -19.29 27.49
C GLY A 328 -27.65 -18.99 28.48
N ILE A 329 -28.69 -18.27 28.05
CA ILE A 329 -29.89 -17.99 28.86
C ILE A 329 -30.64 -19.27 29.21
N VAL A 330 -30.86 -20.17 28.24
CA VAL A 330 -31.53 -21.46 28.49
C VAL A 330 -30.75 -22.30 29.50
N LEU A 331 -29.43 -22.39 29.35
CA LEU A 331 -28.58 -23.12 30.29
C LEU A 331 -28.62 -22.50 31.69
N GLY A 332 -28.49 -21.17 31.79
CA GLY A 332 -28.55 -20.46 33.06
C GLY A 332 -29.90 -20.60 33.77
N ALA A 333 -30.99 -20.49 33.02
CA ALA A 333 -32.34 -20.65 33.54
C ALA A 333 -32.63 -22.09 34.00
N TYR A 334 -32.05 -23.09 33.33
CA TYR A 334 -32.08 -24.48 33.80
C TYR A 334 -31.31 -24.66 35.12
N LEU A 335 -30.10 -24.10 35.23
CA LEU A 335 -29.27 -24.20 36.44
C LEU A 335 -29.88 -23.51 37.67
N TRP A 336 -30.82 -22.60 37.47
CA TRP A 336 -31.53 -21.87 38.53
C TRP A 336 -32.96 -22.39 38.75
N ASP A 337 -33.27 -23.58 38.26
CA ASP A 337 -34.57 -24.25 38.38
C ASP A 337 -35.77 -23.49 37.78
N TYR A 338 -35.53 -22.51 36.89
CA TYR A 338 -36.61 -21.82 36.15
C TYR A 338 -37.11 -22.62 34.94
N LEU A 339 -36.36 -23.60 34.44
CA LEU A 339 -36.70 -24.42 33.28
C LEU A 339 -36.62 -25.92 33.58
N SER A 340 -37.53 -26.70 32.99
CA SER A 340 -37.53 -28.17 33.07
C SER A 340 -36.48 -28.81 32.15
N SER A 341 -36.17 -30.08 32.40
CA SER A 341 -35.20 -30.86 31.60
C SER A 341 -35.59 -31.00 30.12
N SER A 342 -36.89 -30.90 29.76
CA SER A 342 -37.32 -30.89 28.36
C SER A 342 -36.87 -29.62 27.63
N ASN A 343 -36.82 -28.48 28.31
CA ASN A 343 -36.41 -27.21 27.74
C ASN A 343 -34.88 -27.13 27.54
N LEU A 344 -34.12 -27.98 28.24
CA LEU A 344 -32.68 -28.10 28.07
C LEU A 344 -32.31 -28.58 26.65
N LEU A 345 -33.21 -29.25 25.93
CA LEU A 345 -32.99 -29.63 24.52
C LEU A 345 -32.86 -28.42 23.59
N LEU A 346 -33.34 -27.24 23.98
CA LEU A 346 -33.15 -26.01 23.22
C LEU A 346 -31.70 -25.52 23.26
N PHE A 347 -30.93 -25.86 24.30
CA PHE A 347 -29.53 -25.47 24.43
C PHE A 347 -28.66 -25.99 23.27
N PRO A 348 -28.59 -27.31 22.99
CA PRO A 348 -27.81 -27.79 21.84
C PRO A 348 -28.36 -27.30 20.51
N ALA A 349 -29.68 -27.09 20.38
CA ALA A 349 -30.27 -26.51 19.17
C ALA A 349 -29.76 -25.08 18.91
N PHE A 350 -29.69 -24.25 19.95
CA PHE A 350 -29.12 -22.90 19.86
C PHE A 350 -27.61 -22.92 19.57
N LEU A 351 -26.84 -23.85 20.14
CA LEU A 351 -25.43 -23.99 19.81
C LEU A 351 -25.22 -24.37 18.33
N LEU A 352 -25.99 -25.32 17.82
CA LEU A 352 -25.92 -25.75 16.43
C LEU A 352 -26.35 -24.64 15.47
N GLY A 353 -27.44 -23.92 15.79
CA GLY A 353 -27.88 -22.76 15.03
C GLY A 353 -26.81 -21.66 15.01
N GLY A 354 -26.23 -21.35 16.17
CA GLY A 354 -25.15 -20.37 16.30
C GLY A 354 -23.94 -20.73 15.44
N TRP A 355 -23.49 -21.98 15.50
CA TRP A 355 -22.39 -22.51 14.68
C TRP A 355 -22.71 -22.44 13.19
N TRP A 356 -23.94 -22.80 12.79
CA TRP A 356 -24.35 -22.79 11.39
C TRP A 356 -24.36 -21.36 10.82
N PHE A 357 -24.93 -20.40 11.55
CA PHE A 357 -24.92 -18.99 11.13
C PHE A 357 -23.51 -18.39 11.11
N GLU A 358 -22.65 -18.77 12.05
CA GLU A 358 -21.24 -18.35 12.03
C GLU A 358 -20.50 -18.89 10.80
N ARG A 359 -20.78 -20.13 10.41
CA ARG A 359 -20.24 -20.73 9.19
C ARG A 359 -20.75 -20.00 7.94
N MET A 360 -22.03 -19.66 7.89
CA MET A 360 -22.61 -18.86 6.80
C MET A 360 -21.95 -17.48 6.70
N TYR A 361 -21.73 -16.81 7.83
CA TYR A 361 -21.01 -15.53 7.89
C TYR A 361 -19.61 -15.66 7.27
N ARG A 362 -18.81 -16.62 7.74
CA ARG A 362 -17.43 -16.81 7.26
C ARG A 362 -17.34 -17.18 5.79
N ASN A 363 -18.31 -17.95 5.28
CA ASN A 363 -18.34 -18.35 3.87
C ASN A 363 -18.71 -17.21 2.91
N GLN A 364 -19.27 -16.11 3.41
CA GLN A 364 -19.64 -14.94 2.60
C GLN A 364 -18.55 -13.85 2.57
N ALA A 365 -17.41 -14.08 3.24
CA ALA A 365 -16.28 -13.18 3.17
C ALA A 365 -15.68 -13.19 1.74
N PRO A 366 -15.54 -12.04 1.08
CA PRO A 366 -14.80 -11.94 -0.17
C PRO A 366 -13.37 -12.48 -0.01
N SER A 367 -12.87 -13.21 -1.01
CA SER A 367 -11.54 -13.81 -1.00
C SER A 367 -10.88 -13.65 -2.36
N TYR A 368 -9.59 -13.28 -2.33
CA TYR A 368 -8.69 -13.42 -3.48
C TYR A 368 -8.02 -14.81 -3.54
N TRP A 369 -8.15 -15.59 -2.46
CA TRP A 369 -7.53 -16.92 -2.28
C TRP A 369 -8.41 -18.06 -2.73
#